data_AF-A0A0L7R2B5-F1
#
_entry.id   AF-A0A0L7R2B5-F1
#
_cell.length_a   1.000
_cell.length_b   1.000
_cell.length_c   1.000
_cell.angle_alpha   90.00
_cell.angle_beta   90.00
_cell.angle_gamma   90.00
#
_symmetry.space_group_name_H-M   'P 1'
#
loop_
_entity.id
_entity.type
_entity.pdbx_description
1 polymer ?
#
loop_
_entity_poly.entity_id
_entity_poly.type
_entity_poly.pdbx_seq_one_letter_code
_entity_poly.pdbx_strand_id
1 'polypeptide(L)' 'PIIWPARSPDLDLYLREQLKSLVYNVPVNNVEELRYLIEESCRRIQATPGILERVRRSAIRRFEQFL' A
#
# COMPACT_ATOMS: atom_id res chain seq x y z
N PRO A 1 -4.78 -20.46 -9.32
CA PRO A 1 -5.37 -19.52 -8.34
C PRO A 1 -4.55 -19.54 -7.04
N ILE A 2 -3.99 -18.39 -6.64
CA ILE A 2 -3.28 -18.29 -5.36
C ILE A 2 -4.33 -18.26 -4.26
N ILE A 3 -4.38 -19.32 -3.43
CA ILE A 3 -5.27 -19.39 -2.27
C ILE A 3 -4.72 -18.42 -1.23
N TRP A 4 -5.32 -17.23 -1.12
CA TRP A 4 -4.94 -16.30 -0.08
C TRP A 4 -5.53 -16.77 1.27
N PRO A 5 -4.71 -16.92 2.30
CA PRO A 5 -5.15 -17.25 3.65
C PRO A 5 -6.08 -16.15 4.18
N ALA A 6 -7.11 -16.55 4.93
CA ALA A 6 -7.98 -15.63 5.63
C ALA A 6 -7.11 -14.80 6.61
N ARG A 7 -6.92 -13.52 6.29
CA ARG A 7 -5.88 -12.61 6.81
C ARG A 7 -4.54 -12.72 6.08
N SER A 8 -4.47 -12.13 4.90
CA SER A 8 -3.25 -11.48 4.40
C SER A 8 -3.41 -9.94 4.52
N PRO A 9 -3.53 -9.39 5.75
CA PRO A 9 -3.99 -8.03 5.95
C PRO A 9 -2.88 -7.02 5.69
N ASP A 10 -1.61 -7.42 5.79
CA ASP A 10 -0.53 -6.47 6.01
C ASP A 10 -0.12 -5.67 4.79
N LEU A 11 -0.11 -6.29 3.60
CA LEU A 11 0.26 -5.59 2.37
C LEU A 11 -0.87 -4.65 1.95
N ASP A 12 -2.12 -5.13 1.98
CA ASP A 12 -3.29 -4.32 1.63
C ASP A 12 -3.52 -3.18 2.63
N LEU A 13 -3.43 -3.46 3.93
CA LEU A 13 -3.52 -2.46 4.99
C LEU A 13 -2.41 -1.42 4.88
N TYR A 14 -1.15 -1.84 4.70
CA TYR A 14 -0.03 -0.92 4.58
C TYR A 14 -0.17 0.00 3.36
N LEU A 15 -0.50 -0.56 2.19
CA LEU A 15 -0.67 0.22 0.97
C LEU A 15 -1.84 1.18 1.10
N ARG A 16 -2.95 0.74 1.70
CA ARG A 16 -4.12 1.58 1.94
C ARG A 16 -3.81 2.74 2.88
N GLU A 17 -3.13 2.49 4.00
CA GLU A 17 -2.78 3.53 4.96
C GLU A 17 -1.71 4.49 4.42
N GLN A 18 -0.72 4.00 3.66
CA GLN A 18 0.24 4.86 2.98
C GLN A 18 -0.41 5.75 1.94
N LEU A 19 -1.29 5.20 1.11
CA LEU A 19 -2.00 5.96 0.09
C LEU A 19 -2.90 7.02 0.73
N LYS A 20 -3.63 6.66 1.80
CA LYS A 20 -4.45 7.62 2.57
C LYS A 20 -3.60 8.75 3.14
N SER A 21 -2.44 8.44 3.72
CA SER A 21 -1.53 9.46 4.25
C SER A 21 -1.05 10.43 3.18
N LEU A 22 -0.71 9.95 1.98
CA LEU A 22 -0.27 10.80 0.87
C LEU A 22 -1.39 11.66 0.30
N VAL A 23 -2.57 11.06 0.10
CA VAL A 23 -3.71 11.71 -0.54
C VAL A 23 -4.37 12.73 0.40
N TYR A 24 -4.56 12.42 1.68
CA TYR A 24 -5.26 13.31 2.61
C TYR A 24 -4.42 14.48 3.11
N ASN A 25 -3.10 14.44 2.89
CA ASN A 25 -2.21 15.55 3.21
C ASN A 25 -2.31 16.72 2.21
N VAL A 26 -2.92 16.51 1.05
CA VAL A 26 -3.04 17.54 0.01
C VAL A 26 -4.52 17.89 -0.18
N PRO A 27 -4.94 19.13 0.07
CA PRO A 27 -6.29 19.55 -0.25
C PRO A 27 -6.47 19.56 -1.78
N VAL A 28 -7.57 18.97 -2.24
CA VAL A 28 -7.96 18.88 -3.66
C VAL A 28 -9.34 19.48 -3.85
N ASN A 29 -9.55 20.14 -5.00
CA ASN A 29 -10.78 20.89 -5.26
C ASN A 29 -11.74 20.18 -6.20
N ASN A 30 -11.28 19.15 -6.92
CA ASN A 30 -12.06 18.40 -7.90
C ASN A 30 -11.58 16.93 -8.01
N VAL A 31 -12.35 16.14 -8.76
CA VAL A 31 -12.13 14.69 -8.91
C VAL A 31 -10.87 14.42 -9.75
N GLU A 32 -10.58 15.25 -10.75
CA GLU A 32 -9.42 15.11 -11.63
C GLU A 32 -8.11 15.30 -10.85
N GLU A 33 -8.04 16.31 -9.98
CA GLU A 33 -6.93 16.55 -9.06
C GLU A 33 -6.75 15.36 -8.10
N LEU A 34 -7.84 14.84 -7.55
CA LEU A 34 -7.79 13.66 -6.69
C LEU A 34 -7.25 12.44 -7.46
N ARG A 35 -7.71 12.21 -8.69
CA ARG A 35 -7.26 11.09 -9.52
C ARG A 35 -5.77 11.20 -9.83
N TYR A 36 -5.32 12.39 -10.25
CA TYR A 36 -3.91 12.66 -10.50
C TYR A 36 -3.06 12.43 -9.25
N LEU A 37 -3.53 12.90 -8.08
CA LEU A 37 -2.84 12.73 -6.81
C LEU A 37 -2.72 11.26 -6.40
N ILE A 38 -3.76 10.45 -6.62
CA ILE A 38 -3.73 9.00 -6.38
C ILE A 38 -2.71 8.33 -7.31
N GLU A 39 -2.76 8.61 -8.61
CA GLU A 39 -1.82 8.04 -9.59
C GLU A 39 -0.37 8.41 -9.25
N GLU A 40 -0.13 9.67 -8.89
CA GLU A 40 1.19 10.15 -8.49
C GLU A 40 1.67 9.53 -7.18
N SER A 41 0.79 9.38 -6.19
CA SER A 41 1.10 8.73 -4.93
C SER A 41 1.46 7.26 -5.13
N CYS A 42 0.73 6.55 -5.99
CA CYS A 42 1.05 5.18 -6.39
C CYS A 42 2.43 5.10 -7.07
N ARG A 43 2.73 6.01 -8.01
CA ARG A 43 4.05 6.09 -8.64
C ARG A 43 5.16 6.34 -7.64
N ARG A 44 4.97 7.23 -6.66
CA ARG A 44 5.94 7.47 -5.57
C ARG A 44 6.19 6.23 -4.72
N ILE A 45 5.14 5.51 -4.32
CA ILE A 45 5.27 4.26 -3.55
C ILE A 45 6.05 3.22 -4.36
N GLN A 46 5.75 3.08 -5.65
CA GLN A 46 6.43 2.13 -6.54
C GLN A 46 7.89 2.52 -6.79
N ALA A 47 8.18 3.81 -6.95
CA ALA A 47 9.52 4.33 -7.19
C ALA A 47 10.39 4.35 -5.93
N THR A 48 9.82 4.17 -4.73
CA THR A 48 10.59 4.13 -3.50
C THR A 48 11.18 2.73 -3.29
N PRO A 49 12.51 2.56 -3.49
CA PRO A 49 13.12 1.24 -3.36
C PRO A 49 12.96 0.70 -1.95
N GLY A 50 12.69 -0.59 -1.84
CA GLY A 50 12.64 -1.30 -0.57
C GLY A 50 11.34 -1.14 0.25
N ILE A 51 10.42 -0.22 -0.07
CA ILE A 51 9.13 -0.12 0.64
C ILE A 51 8.33 -1.42 0.47
N LEU A 52 8.06 -1.82 -0.77
CA LEU A 52 7.27 -3.02 -1.05
C LEU A 52 7.98 -4.29 -0.58
N GLU A 53 9.31 -4.34 -0.66
CA GLU A 53 10.10 -5.48 -0.20
C GLU A 53 10.08 -5.64 1.32
N ARG A 54 10.10 -4.53 2.07
CA ARG A 54 9.95 -4.56 3.54
C ARG A 54 8.58 -5.06 3.95
N VAL A 55 7.53 -4.61 3.26
CA VAL A 55 6.16 -5.07 3.54
C VAL A 55 6.00 -6.55 3.20
N ARG A 56 6.52 -6.97 2.03
CA ARG A 56 6.55 -8.38 1.63
C ARG A 56 7.28 -9.24 2.67
N ARG A 57 8.46 -8.82 3.13
CA ARG A 57 9.20 -9.54 4.19
C ARG A 57 8.44 -9.59 5.51
N SER A 58 7.77 -8.50 5.90
CA SER A 58 6.95 -8.46 7.11
C SER A 58 5.76 -9.42 7.01
N ALA A 59 5.11 -9.47 5.85
CA ALA A 59 4.00 -10.39 5.58
C ALA A 59 4.47 -11.85 5.64
N ILE A 60 5.57 -12.18 4.97
CA ILE A 60 6.17 -13.53 5.00
C ILE A 60 6.51 -13.94 6.44
N ARG A 61 7.21 -13.09 7.20
CA ARG A 61 7.60 -13.39 8.59
C ARG A 61 6.39 -13.65 9.49
N ARG A 62 5.30 -12.89 9.32
CA ARG A 62 4.06 -13.15 10.09
C ARG A 62 3.40 -14.44 9.64
N PHE A 63 3.42 -14.73 8.35
CA PHE A 63 2.89 -15.99 7.82
C PHE A 63 3.61 -17.21 8.42
N GLU A 64 4.94 -17.14 8.49
CA GLU A 64 5.78 -18.17 9.13
C GLU A 64 5.52 -18.32 10.64
N GLN A 65 5.00 -17.29 11.33
CA GLN A 65 4.60 -17.38 12.75
C GLN A 65 3.24 -18.04 12.97
N PHE A 66 2.42 -18.16 11.93
CA PHE A 66 1.10 -18.80 11.99
C PHE A 66 1.10 -20.26 11.47
N LEU A 67 2.26 -20.77 11.03
CA LEU A 67 2.50 -22.17 10.67
C LEU A 67 3.19 -22.90 11.82
#